data_AF-A0A7C1XU67-F1
#
_entry.id   AF-A0A7C1XU67-F1
#
_cell.length_a   1.000
_cell.length_b   1.000
_cell.length_c   1.000
_cell.angle_alpha   90.00
_cell.angle_beta   90.00
_cell.angle_gamma   90.00
#
_symmetry.space_group_name_H-M   'P 1'
#
loop_
_entity.id
_entity.type
_entity.pdbx_description
1 polymer ?
#
loop_
_entity_poly.entity_id
_entity_poly.type
_entity_poly.pdbx_seq_one_letter_code
_entity_poly.pdbx_strand_id
1 'polypeptide(L)' 'MWYAIISEDTKNSLEKRKTARPAHVRRLQTLQDEGRLLIAGPHPAIDNPDPGPAGFT' A
#
# COMPACT_ATOMS: atom_id res chain seq x y z
N MET A 1 3.26 2.96 21.91
CA MET A 1 4.24 2.03 21.31
C MET A 1 3.94 1.95 19.82
N TRP A 2 4.97 1.97 18.97
CA TRP A 2 4.82 1.88 17.51
C TRP A 2 5.01 0.44 17.03
N TYR A 3 4.37 0.09 15.92
CA TYR A 3 4.47 -1.21 15.28
C TYR A 3 4.79 -1.04 13.79
N ALA A 4 5.69 -1.86 13.27
CA ALA A 4 5.92 -1.98 11.83
C ALA A 4 5.04 -3.11 11.28
N ILE A 5 4.22 -2.81 10.28
CA ILE A 5 3.40 -3.78 9.57
C ILE A 5 3.94 -3.86 8.15
N ILE A 6 4.56 -4.99 7.80
CA ILE A 6 5.15 -5.24 6.48
C ILE A 6 4.35 -6.36 5.83
N SER A 7 3.91 -6.15 4.60
CA SER A 7 3.12 -7.11 3.82
C SER A 7 3.64 -7.23 2.41
N GLU A 8 3.47 -8.42 1.83
CA GLU A 8 3.80 -8.74 0.45
C GLU A 8 2.53 -9.05 -0.33
N ASP A 9 2.47 -8.57 -1.57
CA ASP A 9 1.38 -8.90 -2.49
C ASP A 9 1.49 -10.39 -2.90
N THR A 10 0.35 -11.09 -3.00
CA THR A 10 0.33 -12.45 -3.55
C THR A 10 0.58 -12.41 -5.06
N LYS A 11 1.06 -13.50 -5.67
CA LYS A 11 1.32 -13.56 -7.12
C LYS A 11 0.10 -13.15 -7.96
N ASN A 12 0.32 -12.32 -8.98
CA ASN A 12 -0.68 -11.86 -9.96
C ASN A 12 -1.87 -11.16 -9.32
N SER A 13 -1.63 -10.31 -8.31
CA SER A 13 -2.69 -9.69 -7.51
C SER A 13 -2.95 -8.22 -7.79
N LEU A 14 -2.22 -7.62 -8.74
CA LEU A 14 -2.34 -6.21 -9.10
C LEU A 14 -3.79 -5.72 -9.27
N GLU A 15 -4.64 -6.48 -9.95
CA GLU A 15 -6.06 -6.09 -10.16
C GLU A 15 -6.87 -6.14 -8.86
N LYS A 16 -6.62 -7.13 -7.98
CA LYS A 16 -7.23 -7.18 -6.65
C LYS A 16 -6.76 -6.00 -5.80
N ARG A 17 -5.48 -5.64 -5.90
CA ARG A 17 -4.91 -4.48 -5.21
C ARG A 17 -5.56 -3.17 -5.67
N LYS A 18 -5.74 -2.98 -6.98
CA LYS A 18 -6.41 -1.79 -7.53
C LYS A 18 -7.84 -1.64 -7.00
N THR A 19 -8.61 -2.73 -6.99
CA THR A 19 -10.00 -2.71 -6.49
C THR A 19 -10.09 -2.49 -4.98
N ALA A 20 -9.15 -3.03 -4.19
CA ALA A 20 -9.09 -2.83 -2.74
C ALA A 20 -8.53 -1.45 -2.31
N ARG A 21 -7.76 -0.79 -3.18
CA ARG A 21 -7.01 0.44 -2.87
C ARG A 21 -7.86 1.55 -2.24
N PRO A 22 -9.07 1.90 -2.72
CA PRO A 22 -9.87 2.96 -2.11
C PRO A 22 -10.23 2.68 -0.65
N ALA A 23 -10.62 1.44 -0.33
CA ALA A 23 -10.95 1.04 1.04
C ALA A 23 -9.70 0.96 1.92
N HIS A 24 -8.57 0.51 1.38
CA HIS A 24 -7.29 0.48 2.09
C HIS A 24 -6.82 1.90 2.47
N VAL A 25 -6.86 2.85 1.53
CA VAL A 25 -6.47 4.24 1.78
C VAL A 25 -7.38 4.90 2.82
N ARG A 26 -8.69 4.65 2.81
CA ARG A 26 -9.61 5.16 3.85
C ARG A 26 -9.19 4.74 5.26
N ARG A 27 -8.75 3.49 5.46
CA ARG A 27 -8.25 3.04 6.78
C ARG A 27 -6.99 3.78 7.20
N LEU A 28 -6.07 4.03 6.26
CA LEU A 28 -4.86 4.81 6.52
C LEU A 28 -5.20 6.26 6.89
N GLN A 29 -6.16 6.87 6.19
CA GLN A 29 -6.62 8.23 6.51
C GLN A 29 -7.18 8.31 7.94
N THR A 30 -8.04 7.37 8.33
CA THR A 30 -8.54 7.30 9.71
C THR A 30 -7.41 7.20 10.73
N LEU A 31 -6.39 6.35 10.49
CA LEU A 31 -5.23 6.26 11.38
C LEU A 31 -4.39 7.55 11.40
N GLN A 32 -4.29 8.25 10.27
CA GLN A 32 -3.63 9.55 10.19
C GLN A 32 -4.40 10.59 11.02
N ASP A 33 -5.72 10.67 10.87
CA ASP A 33 -6.59 11.60 11.58
C ASP A 33 -6.55 11.35 13.11
N GLU A 34 -6.42 10.09 13.53
CA GLU A 34 -6.24 9.69 14.93
C GLU A 34 -4.82 9.96 15.48
N GLY A 35 -3.88 10.42 14.65
CA GLY A 35 -2.47 10.59 15.05
C GLY A 35 -1.73 9.26 15.31
N ARG A 36 -2.22 8.16 14.73
CA ARG A 36 -1.72 6.79 14.93
C ARG A 36 -1.00 6.22 13.72
N LEU A 37 -0.82 7.01 12.66
CA LEU A 37 -0.03 6.64 11.48
C LEU A 37 1.24 7.49 11.40
N LEU A 38 2.41 6.85 11.57
CA LEU A 38 3.70 7.51 11.37
C LEU A 38 4.03 7.64 9.87
N ILE A 39 3.93 6.53 9.13
CA ILE A 39 4.16 6.46 7.69
C ILE A 39 3.46 5.22 7.12
N ALA A 40 3.02 5.30 5.86
CA ALA A 40 2.59 4.14 5.07
C ALA A 40 2.90 4.35 3.59
N GLY A 41 3.26 3.27 2.91
CA GLY A 41 3.53 3.28 1.49
C GLY A 41 3.70 1.85 0.96
N PRO A 42 3.55 1.65 -0.35
CA PRO A 42 3.82 0.35 -0.96
C PRO A 42 5.32 0.12 -1.18
N HIS A 43 5.71 -1.13 -1.39
CA HIS A 43 7.02 -1.51 -1.91
C HIS A 43 6.89 -1.74 -3.43
N PRO A 44 7.37 -0.82 -4.29
CA PRO A 44 7.34 -1.03 -5.73
C PRO A 44 8.19 -2.24 -6.14
N ALA A 45 7.74 -2.98 -7.14
CA ALA A 45 8.49 -4.12 -7.69
C ALA A 45 9.70 -3.69 -8.52
N ILE A 46 9.68 -2.46 -9.03
CA ILE A 46 10.78 -1.86 -9.81
C ILE A 46 11.01 -0.42 -9.35
N ASP A 47 12.25 0.03 -9.42
CA ASP A 47 12.63 1.42 -9.13
C ASP A 47 12.43 2.30 -10.37
N ASN A 48 11.18 2.73 -10.58
CA ASN A 48 10.79 3.59 -11.70
C ASN A 48 9.65 4.55 -11.28
N PRO A 49 9.72 5.85 -11.60
CA PRO A 49 8.68 6.83 -11.29
C PRO A 49 7.33 6.58 -11.99
N ASP A 50 7.32 5.91 -13.15
CA ASP A 50 6.09 5.48 -13.83
C ASP A 50 6.17 3.99 -14.21
N PRO A 51 5.99 3.09 -13.22
CA PRO A 51 6.29 1.68 -13.40
C PRO A 51 5.16 0.91 -14.11
N GLY A 52 4.04 1.58 -14.43
CA GLY A 52 2.90 0.99 -15.12
C GLY A 52 2.41 -0.31 -14.46
N PRO A 53 2.01 -1.33 -15.26
CA PRO A 53 1.60 -2.63 -14.76
C PRO A 53 2.70 -3.45 -14.08
N ALA A 54 3.97 -3.14 -14.35
CA ALA A 54 5.12 -3.84 -13.76
C ALA A 54 5.50 -3.32 -12.36
N GLY A 55 4.83 -2.26 -11.89
CA GLY A 55 5.17 -1.61 -10.63
C GLY A 55 4.77 -2.37 -9.38
N PHE A 56 3.84 -3.32 -9.46
CA PHE A 56 3.37 -4.12 -8.33
C PHE A 56 2.96 -5.52 -8.79
N THR A 57 2.94 -6.47 -7.86
CA THR A 57 2.79 -7.92 -8.15
C THR A 57 1.41 -8.51 -7.85
#